data_AF-A0A958B0D6-F1
#
_entry.id   AF-A0A958B0D6-F1
#
_cell.length_a   1.000
_cell.length_b   1.000
_cell.length_c   1.000
_cell.angle_alpha   90.00
_cell.angle_beta   90.00
_cell.angle_gamma   90.00
#
_symmetry.space_group_name_H-M   'P 1'
#
loop_
_entity.id
_entity.type
_entity.pdbx_description
1 polymer ?
#
loop_
_entity_poly.entity_id
_entity_poly.type
_entity_poly.pdbx_seq_one_letter_code
_entity_poly.pdbx_strand_id
1 'polypeptide(L)'
;WNWRLLLITGEARYADLFERTLYNGVLSSPGLEGASYLYVNPLQVRAGRYVRASTDSSSGAEIRRPAWHNCACCPPNVMRLLSSLGHYLATFSEEGLQLHQFATARLDAQLSGQPLRVEIETGYPWDGRVAVTVRESPATPWALSMRVPEWCQQFTLSANGDAIAPLVNAGGYVVVNRTWQPGDQLVLDFAMEPMFVAPNPRIDAVRGCVALQRGPLVYCFESHDQQAGVDLLDAQVVTTELPTANPYDLLGGIMTIHVAGRMSDRPNSEPLYRPLDEAPPAASRPVDLLAIPYFAWGNRGMQSMRVWIPQVSAW
;
A
#
# COMPACT_ATOMS: atom_id res chain seq x y z
N TRP A 1 -14.01 -5.53 10.46
CA TRP A 1 -13.80 -5.10 11.85
C TRP A 1 -13.46 -3.61 11.93
N ASN A 2 -12.33 -3.17 11.35
CA ASN A 2 -11.92 -1.76 11.36
C ASN A 2 -13.02 -0.76 10.94
N TRP A 3 -13.79 -1.08 9.89
CA TRP A 3 -14.94 -0.25 9.50
C TRP A 3 -15.95 -0.03 10.63
N ARG A 4 -16.24 -1.06 11.43
CA ARG A 4 -17.16 -0.92 12.57
C ARG A 4 -16.55 -0.10 13.71
N LEU A 5 -15.25 -0.25 13.96
CA LEU A 5 -14.55 0.58 14.95
C LEU A 5 -14.52 2.05 14.53
N LEU A 6 -14.28 2.32 13.25
CA LEU A 6 -14.40 3.65 12.66
C LEU A 6 -15.78 4.25 12.93
N LEU A 7 -16.86 3.53 12.63
CA LEU A 7 -18.23 4.02 12.84
C LEU A 7 -18.56 4.30 14.32
N ILE A 8 -17.94 3.58 15.25
CA ILE A 8 -18.19 3.75 16.70
C ILE A 8 -17.38 4.90 17.29
N THR A 9 -16.15 5.11 16.80
CA THR A 9 -15.15 5.98 17.46
C THR A 9 -14.87 7.27 16.69
N GLY A 10 -15.12 7.30 15.38
CA GLY A 10 -14.71 8.39 14.50
C GLY A 10 -13.21 8.49 14.26
N GLU A 11 -12.38 7.53 14.73
CA GLU A 11 -10.92 7.62 14.61
C GLU A 11 -10.39 7.14 13.26
N ALA A 12 -9.61 7.99 12.57
CA ALA A 12 -9.01 7.73 11.26
C ALA A 12 -8.10 6.51 11.23
N ARG A 13 -7.41 6.17 12.32
CA ARG A 13 -6.52 4.99 12.40
C ARG A 13 -7.18 3.68 11.99
N TYR A 14 -8.50 3.56 12.19
CA TYR A 14 -9.23 2.37 11.74
C TYR A 14 -9.46 2.38 10.23
N ALA A 15 -9.71 3.55 9.64
CA ALA A 15 -9.72 3.71 8.18
C ALA A 15 -8.33 3.50 7.57
N ASP A 16 -7.25 3.91 8.25
CA ASP A 16 -5.86 3.64 7.84
C ASP A 16 -5.59 2.13 7.78
N LEU A 17 -5.97 1.39 8.83
CA LEU A 17 -5.77 -0.06 8.85
C LEU A 17 -6.67 -0.78 7.83
N PHE A 18 -7.87 -0.24 7.56
CA PHE A 18 -8.71 -0.73 6.47
C PHE A 18 -8.00 -0.56 5.12
N GLU A 19 -7.50 0.64 4.83
CA GLU A 19 -6.77 0.98 3.60
C GLU A 19 -5.53 0.09 3.41
N ARG A 20 -4.69 0.00 4.44
CA ARG A 20 -3.49 -0.85 4.43
C ARG A 20 -3.84 -2.32 4.17
N THR A 21 -4.91 -2.82 4.78
CA THR A 21 -5.35 -4.21 4.59
C THR A 21 -5.90 -4.42 3.18
N LEU A 22 -6.72 -3.49 2.68
CA LEU A 22 -7.31 -3.57 1.35
C LEU A 22 -6.22 -3.57 0.26
N TYR A 23 -5.41 -2.52 0.20
CA TYR A 23 -4.43 -2.35 -0.88
C TYR A 23 -3.28 -3.36 -0.86
N ASN A 24 -3.00 -4.00 0.28
CA ASN A 24 -1.87 -4.91 0.41
C ASN A 24 -2.32 -6.34 0.70
N GLY A 25 -2.85 -6.60 1.90
CA GLY A 25 -3.16 -7.98 2.34
C GLY A 25 -4.33 -8.64 1.58
N VAL A 26 -5.30 -7.85 1.10
CA VAL A 26 -6.42 -8.35 0.30
C VAL A 26 -6.04 -8.39 -1.18
N LEU A 27 -5.58 -7.27 -1.75
CA LEU A 27 -5.26 -7.21 -3.18
C LEU A 27 -4.08 -8.11 -3.59
N SER A 28 -3.20 -8.54 -2.68
CA SER A 28 -2.17 -9.53 -3.01
C SER A 28 -2.71 -10.92 -3.32
N SER A 29 -3.95 -11.21 -2.90
CA SER A 29 -4.57 -12.51 -3.04
C SER A 29 -4.95 -12.83 -4.49
N PRO A 30 -5.84 -12.08 -5.16
CA PRO A 30 -6.19 -12.36 -6.54
C PRO A 30 -5.01 -12.06 -7.47
N GLY A 31 -4.84 -12.87 -8.52
CA GLY A 31 -4.04 -12.46 -9.68
C GLY A 31 -4.67 -11.25 -10.37
N LEU A 32 -3.86 -10.45 -11.06
CA LEU A 32 -4.32 -9.24 -11.76
C LEU A 32 -5.34 -9.57 -12.85
N GLU A 33 -5.31 -10.79 -13.39
CA GLU A 33 -6.30 -11.30 -14.33
C GLU A 33 -7.65 -11.66 -13.67
N GLY A 34 -7.73 -11.68 -12.33
CA GLY A 34 -8.95 -11.95 -11.57
C GLY A 34 -9.39 -13.42 -11.54
N ALA A 35 -8.55 -14.37 -12.00
CA ALA A 35 -8.91 -15.78 -12.15
C ALA A 35 -8.09 -16.75 -11.29
N SER A 36 -7.09 -16.26 -10.54
CA SER A 36 -6.26 -17.05 -9.63
C SER A 36 -6.15 -16.40 -8.26
N TYR A 37 -5.84 -17.19 -7.22
CA TYR A 37 -5.94 -16.74 -5.82
C TYR A 37 -4.84 -17.34 -4.94
N LEU A 38 -4.18 -16.50 -4.15
CA LEU A 38 -3.40 -16.93 -2.99
C LEU A 38 -4.31 -17.12 -1.77
N TYR A 39 -4.24 -18.30 -1.16
CA TYR A 39 -4.81 -18.53 0.17
C TYR A 39 -3.93 -17.89 1.25
N VAL A 40 -2.62 -18.01 1.10
CA VAL A 40 -1.63 -17.43 2.02
C VAL A 40 -0.82 -16.36 1.32
N ASN A 41 -0.68 -15.22 1.98
CA ASN A 41 0.01 -14.03 1.47
C ASN A 41 1.33 -13.85 2.23
N PRO A 42 2.45 -14.45 1.78
CA PRO A 42 3.73 -14.38 2.47
C PRO A 42 4.41 -13.01 2.29
N LEU A 43 5.23 -12.61 3.27
CA LEU A 43 6.12 -11.45 3.14
C LEU A 43 7.53 -11.82 2.65
N GLN A 44 7.80 -13.12 2.49
CA GLN A 44 9.03 -13.64 1.90
C GLN A 44 8.78 -15.00 1.23
N VAL A 45 9.34 -15.18 0.03
CA VAL A 45 9.39 -16.45 -0.73
C VAL A 45 10.82 -16.67 -1.19
N ARG A 46 11.32 -17.91 -1.09
CA ARG A 46 12.68 -18.28 -1.51
C ARG A 46 12.60 -19.30 -2.64
N ALA A 47 13.23 -19.00 -3.78
CA ALA A 47 13.25 -19.86 -4.97
C ALA A 47 11.84 -20.32 -5.43
N GLY A 48 10.84 -19.44 -5.33
CA GLY A 48 9.44 -19.74 -5.63
C GLY A 48 8.76 -20.73 -4.67
N ARG A 49 9.51 -21.37 -3.77
CA ARG A 49 8.99 -22.36 -2.83
C ARG A 49 8.42 -21.66 -1.61
N TYR A 50 7.11 -21.78 -1.45
CA TYR A 50 6.40 -21.43 -0.23
C TYR A 50 6.22 -22.69 0.61
N VAL A 51 6.52 -22.63 1.92
CA VAL A 51 6.49 -23.78 2.86
C VAL A 51 5.08 -24.40 3.01
N ARG A 52 4.04 -23.82 2.43
CA ARG A 52 2.66 -24.30 2.55
C ARG A 52 1.79 -24.10 1.31
N ALA A 53 2.38 -23.92 0.13
CA ALA A 53 1.57 -24.05 -1.08
C ALA A 53 1.18 -25.52 -1.15
N SER A 54 -0.11 -25.82 -1.14
CA SER A 54 -0.68 -27.17 -1.27
C SER A 54 -0.42 -27.81 -2.64
N THR A 55 0.62 -27.34 -3.35
CA THR A 55 1.08 -27.82 -4.63
C THR A 55 2.55 -28.16 -4.46
N ASP A 56 2.80 -29.41 -4.06
CA ASP A 56 4.08 -30.08 -4.23
C ASP A 56 4.47 -29.96 -5.70
N SER A 57 5.35 -29.02 -6.03
CA SER A 57 5.95 -28.91 -7.37
C SER A 57 7.33 -29.56 -7.33
N SER A 58 7.33 -30.86 -7.09
CA SER A 58 8.49 -31.72 -7.31
C SER A 58 8.85 -31.85 -8.80
N SER A 59 8.08 -31.24 -9.71
CA SER A 59 8.16 -31.41 -11.17
C SER A 59 8.91 -30.30 -11.93
N GLY A 60 9.49 -29.29 -11.26
CA GLY A 60 10.21 -28.21 -11.95
C GLY A 60 9.33 -27.27 -12.78
N ALA A 61 8.00 -27.37 -12.67
CA ALA A 61 7.07 -26.43 -13.28
C ALA A 61 7.11 -25.07 -12.57
N GLU A 62 6.91 -23.99 -13.35
CA GLU A 62 6.78 -22.63 -12.83
C GLU A 62 5.65 -22.56 -11.79
N ILE A 63 5.96 -22.03 -10.60
CA ILE A 63 5.00 -21.91 -9.52
C ILE A 63 4.12 -20.69 -9.79
N ARG A 64 2.81 -20.88 -9.78
CA ARG A 64 1.81 -19.83 -10.05
C ARG A 64 0.69 -19.88 -9.02
N ARG A 65 -0.06 -18.78 -8.91
CA ARG A 65 -1.29 -18.74 -8.14
C ARG A 65 -2.27 -19.80 -8.65
N PRO A 66 -2.82 -20.67 -7.79
CA PRO A 66 -3.84 -21.62 -8.21
C PRO A 66 -5.12 -20.90 -8.65
N ALA A 67 -5.80 -21.43 -9.67
CA ALA A 67 -7.12 -20.95 -10.06
C ALA A 67 -8.15 -21.14 -8.93
N TRP A 68 -8.02 -22.22 -8.14
CA TRP A 68 -8.93 -22.55 -7.07
C TRP A 68 -8.27 -23.37 -5.97
N HIS A 69 -8.97 -23.53 -4.84
CA HIS A 69 -8.53 -24.29 -3.67
C HIS A 69 -9.58 -25.32 -3.28
N ASN A 70 -9.17 -26.47 -2.73
CA ASN A 70 -10.12 -27.46 -2.19
C ASN A 70 -10.96 -26.85 -1.04
N CYS A 71 -10.33 -26.02 -0.19
CA CYS A 71 -11.03 -25.19 0.79
C CYS A 71 -11.16 -23.76 0.23
N ALA A 72 -12.23 -23.50 -0.50
CA ALA A 72 -12.39 -22.28 -1.28
C ALA A 72 -13.09 -21.12 -0.53
N CYS A 73 -12.72 -20.85 0.72
CA CYS A 73 -13.30 -19.71 1.43
C CYS A 73 -12.72 -18.36 0.93
N CYS A 74 -11.47 -18.31 0.46
CA CYS A 74 -10.81 -17.07 0.06
C CYS A 74 -11.40 -16.41 -1.20
N PRO A 75 -11.56 -17.11 -2.35
CA PRO A 75 -12.02 -16.46 -3.58
C PRO A 75 -13.37 -15.72 -3.44
N PRO A 76 -14.47 -16.35 -2.97
CA PRO A 76 -15.74 -15.65 -2.82
C PRO A 76 -15.71 -14.55 -1.74
N ASN A 77 -14.83 -14.67 -0.73
CA ASN A 77 -14.65 -13.62 0.28
C ASN A 77 -13.98 -12.36 -0.28
N VAL A 78 -12.99 -12.50 -1.16
CA VAL A 78 -12.38 -11.37 -1.86
C VAL A 78 -13.40 -10.74 -2.81
N MET A 79 -14.10 -11.56 -3.62
CA MET A 79 -15.11 -11.07 -4.56
C MET A 79 -16.18 -10.23 -3.86
N ARG A 80 -16.80 -10.74 -2.79
CA ARG A 80 -17.86 -9.99 -2.07
C ARG A 80 -17.35 -8.68 -1.45
N LEU A 81 -16.10 -8.63 -1.02
CA LEU A 81 -15.49 -7.41 -0.49
C LEU A 81 -15.30 -6.40 -1.63
N LEU A 82 -14.71 -6.80 -2.76
CA LEU A 82 -14.51 -5.94 -3.92
C LEU A 82 -15.85 -5.42 -4.47
N SER A 83 -16.87 -6.27 -4.58
CA SER A 83 -18.22 -5.87 -4.99
C SER A 83 -18.92 -4.91 -4.04
N SER A 84 -18.45 -4.77 -2.79
CA SER A 84 -19.06 -3.89 -1.79
C SER A 84 -18.18 -2.69 -1.42
N LEU A 85 -17.10 -2.41 -2.16
CA LEU A 85 -16.15 -1.33 -1.84
C LEU A 85 -16.80 0.05 -1.71
N GLY A 86 -17.84 0.34 -2.50
CA GLY A 86 -18.56 1.60 -2.43
C GLY A 86 -19.13 1.91 -1.04
N HIS A 87 -19.43 0.89 -0.23
CA HIS A 87 -19.94 1.07 1.13
C HIS A 87 -18.88 1.49 2.16
N TYR A 88 -17.60 1.49 1.78
CA TYR A 88 -16.48 1.79 2.67
C TYR A 88 -15.79 3.13 2.34
N LEU A 89 -16.29 3.86 1.34
CA LEU A 89 -15.69 5.12 0.90
C LEU A 89 -15.93 6.25 1.91
N ALA A 90 -17.18 6.39 2.37
CA ALA A 90 -17.63 7.57 3.08
C ALA A 90 -18.72 7.24 4.11
N THR A 91 -18.89 8.14 5.08
CA THR A 91 -20.06 8.19 5.96
C THR A 91 -20.76 9.54 5.86
N PHE A 92 -22.01 9.54 6.31
CA PHE A 92 -22.82 10.74 6.47
C PHE A 92 -23.35 10.78 7.90
N SER A 93 -23.34 11.97 8.49
CA SER A 93 -23.94 12.28 9.78
C SER A 93 -24.72 13.59 9.68
N GLU A 94 -25.34 14.03 10.78
CA GLU A 94 -26.04 15.34 10.80
C GLU A 94 -25.09 16.51 10.56
N GLU A 95 -23.79 16.34 10.87
CA GLU A 95 -22.76 17.35 10.66
C GLU A 95 -22.32 17.47 9.19
N GLY A 96 -22.46 16.42 8.38
CA GLY A 96 -22.08 16.44 6.97
C GLY A 96 -21.49 15.12 6.45
N LEU A 97 -20.53 15.24 5.53
CA LEU A 97 -19.90 14.13 4.81
C LEU A 97 -18.48 13.89 5.32
N GLN A 98 -18.14 12.63 5.60
CA GLN A 98 -16.77 12.22 5.90
C GLN A 98 -16.25 11.23 4.86
N LEU A 99 -15.13 11.56 4.21
CA LEU A 99 -14.42 10.68 3.28
C LEU A 99 -13.32 9.92 4.02
N HIS A 100 -13.40 8.59 3.96
CA HIS A 100 -12.47 7.68 4.65
C HIS A 100 -11.52 6.98 3.69
N GLN A 101 -11.98 6.63 2.49
CA GLN A 101 -11.17 6.01 1.44
C GLN A 101 -11.26 6.86 0.19
N PHE A 102 -10.17 6.91 -0.58
CA PHE A 102 -10.06 7.79 -1.75
C PHE A 102 -10.19 6.97 -3.03
N ALA A 103 -11.23 7.27 -3.80
CA ALA A 103 -11.49 6.69 -5.11
C ALA A 103 -12.30 7.69 -5.93
N THR A 104 -12.18 7.61 -7.26
CA THR A 104 -13.08 8.35 -8.15
C THR A 104 -14.50 7.81 -7.95
N ALA A 105 -15.42 8.70 -7.54
CA ALA A 105 -16.76 8.30 -7.13
C ALA A 105 -17.77 9.44 -7.26
N ARG A 106 -19.05 9.08 -7.36
CA ARG A 106 -20.18 9.99 -7.18
C ARG A 106 -20.94 9.55 -5.94
N LEU A 107 -21.21 10.48 -5.04
CA LEU A 107 -21.97 10.22 -3.82
C LEU A 107 -23.28 11.00 -3.86
N ASP A 108 -24.38 10.26 -3.75
CA ASP A 108 -25.74 10.78 -3.59
C ASP A 108 -26.19 10.52 -2.15
N ALA A 109 -26.54 11.58 -1.43
CA ALA A 109 -27.00 11.49 -0.05
C ALA A 109 -28.07 12.55 0.27
N GLN A 110 -28.53 12.52 1.51
CA GLN A 110 -29.38 13.57 2.07
C GLN A 110 -28.75 14.08 3.37
N LEU A 111 -28.73 15.40 3.53
CA LEU A 111 -28.33 16.06 4.76
C LEU A 111 -29.50 16.89 5.27
N SER A 112 -29.98 16.58 6.47
CA SER A 112 -31.18 17.21 7.07
C SER A 112 -32.41 17.17 6.13
N GLY A 113 -32.58 16.08 5.38
CA GLY A 113 -33.69 15.89 4.42
C GLY A 113 -33.55 16.66 3.11
N GLN A 114 -32.44 17.37 2.90
CA GLN A 114 -32.13 18.07 1.64
C GLN A 114 -31.10 17.27 0.83
N PRO A 115 -31.17 17.30 -0.51
CA PRO A 115 -30.23 16.56 -1.36
C PRO A 115 -28.80 17.09 -1.22
N LEU A 116 -27.85 16.17 -1.18
CA LEU A 116 -26.41 16.44 -1.21
C LEU A 116 -25.79 15.53 -2.27
N ARG A 117 -25.13 16.12 -3.26
CA ARG A 117 -24.39 15.39 -4.30
C ARG A 117 -22.98 15.90 -4.40
N VAL A 118 -22.02 14.99 -4.36
CA VAL A 118 -20.60 15.31 -4.57
C VAL A 118 -19.96 14.36 -5.56
N GLU A 119 -18.96 14.86 -6.28
CA GLU A 119 -18.10 14.07 -7.15
C GLU A 119 -16.67 14.12 -6.65
N ILE A 120 -16.00 12.97 -6.65
CA ILE A 120 -14.61 12.80 -6.23
C ILE A 120 -13.80 12.42 -7.45
N GLU A 121 -12.73 13.16 -7.71
CA GLU A 121 -11.76 12.89 -8.77
C GLU A 121 -10.38 12.74 -8.16
N THR A 122 -9.71 11.61 -8.45
CA THR A 122 -8.38 11.33 -7.92
C THR A 122 -7.65 10.26 -8.75
N GLY A 123 -6.32 10.38 -8.81
CA GLY A 123 -5.41 9.35 -9.32
C GLY A 123 -4.93 8.37 -8.24
N TYR A 124 -5.52 8.39 -7.04
CA TYR A 124 -5.18 7.49 -5.95
C TYR A 124 -5.28 6.01 -6.36
N PRO A 125 -4.34 5.12 -5.99
CA PRO A 125 -3.23 5.33 -5.04
C PRO A 125 -1.91 5.80 -5.71
N TRP A 126 -1.93 6.15 -6.99
CA TRP A 126 -0.72 6.55 -7.73
C TRP A 126 -0.40 8.03 -7.54
N ASP A 127 -1.42 8.85 -7.36
CA ASP A 127 -1.33 10.29 -7.15
C ASP A 127 -2.03 10.72 -5.85
N GLY A 128 -1.50 11.77 -5.21
CA GLY A 128 -1.93 12.27 -3.91
C GLY A 128 -3.11 13.23 -3.95
N ARG A 129 -3.49 13.72 -5.13
CA ARG A 129 -4.54 14.73 -5.27
C ARG A 129 -5.92 14.09 -5.18
N VAL A 130 -6.72 14.58 -4.25
CA VAL A 130 -8.14 14.23 -4.09
C VAL A 130 -8.98 15.50 -4.19
N ALA A 131 -9.72 15.63 -5.29
CA ALA A 131 -10.63 16.75 -5.52
C ALA A 131 -12.08 16.33 -5.29
N VAL A 132 -12.78 17.06 -4.42
CA VAL A 132 -14.20 16.87 -4.12
C VAL A 132 -14.96 18.08 -4.64
N THR A 133 -15.83 17.87 -5.61
CA THR A 133 -16.68 18.91 -6.21
C THR A 133 -18.12 18.74 -5.75
N VAL A 134 -18.69 19.80 -5.19
CA VAL A 134 -20.10 19.85 -4.78
C VAL A 134 -20.97 20.08 -6.00
N ARG A 135 -21.95 19.20 -6.24
CA ARG A 135 -22.91 19.30 -7.35
C ARG A 135 -24.29 19.76 -6.89
N GLU A 136 -24.66 19.40 -5.67
CA GLU A 136 -25.91 19.79 -5.02
C GLU A 136 -25.67 19.87 -3.52
N SER A 137 -26.19 20.90 -2.84
CA SER A 137 -25.94 21.15 -1.43
C SER A 137 -27.14 21.83 -0.76
N PRO A 138 -27.40 21.53 0.53
CA PRO A 138 -28.27 22.36 1.36
C PRO A 138 -27.76 23.81 1.45
N ALA A 139 -28.68 24.74 1.74
CA ALA A 139 -28.35 26.16 1.94
C ALA A 139 -27.72 26.45 3.32
N THR A 140 -27.75 25.48 4.24
CA THR A 140 -27.16 25.59 5.57
C THR A 140 -25.70 25.14 5.57
N PRO A 141 -24.86 25.67 6.48
CA PRO A 141 -23.49 25.19 6.63
C PRO A 141 -23.41 23.70 6.97
N TRP A 142 -22.44 23.00 6.40
CA TRP A 142 -22.13 21.61 6.73
C TRP A 142 -20.63 21.30 6.55
N ALA A 143 -20.19 20.26 7.25
CA ALA A 143 -18.80 19.83 7.29
C ALA A 143 -18.48 18.82 6.20
N LEU A 144 -17.53 19.16 5.32
CA LEU A 144 -16.82 18.19 4.48
C LEU A 144 -15.54 17.79 5.20
N SER A 145 -15.45 16.51 5.58
CA SER A 145 -14.29 15.96 6.27
C SER A 145 -13.55 14.97 5.40
N MET A 146 -12.22 15.02 5.38
CA MET A 146 -11.37 14.10 4.64
C MET A 146 -10.29 13.56 5.56
N ARG A 147 -10.12 12.22 5.60
CA ARG A 147 -9.08 11.59 6.41
C ARG A 147 -7.70 12.13 6.03
N VAL A 148 -6.84 12.38 7.01
CA VAL A 148 -5.39 12.49 6.78
C VAL A 148 -4.78 11.11 7.04
N PRO A 149 -4.24 10.43 6.02
CA PRO A 149 -3.68 9.10 6.22
C PRO A 149 -2.49 9.10 7.19
N GLU A 150 -2.37 8.06 8.01
CA GLU A 150 -1.24 7.92 8.95
C GLU A 150 0.13 8.00 8.26
N TRP A 151 0.23 7.50 7.03
CA TRP A 151 1.47 7.52 6.26
C TRP A 151 1.85 8.91 5.73
N CYS A 152 0.91 9.86 5.71
CA CYS A 152 1.10 11.16 5.07
C CYS A 152 1.81 12.13 6.02
N GLN A 153 3.05 12.51 5.68
CA GLN A 153 3.83 13.48 6.46
C GLN A 153 3.51 14.93 6.12
N GLN A 154 3.15 15.20 4.87
CA GLN A 154 2.90 16.54 4.35
C GLN A 154 1.73 16.52 3.38
N PHE A 155 0.85 17.51 3.48
CA PHE A 155 -0.27 17.69 2.57
C PHE A 155 -0.64 19.16 2.47
N THR A 156 -1.35 19.52 1.40
CA THR A 156 -1.93 20.85 1.23
C THR A 156 -3.44 20.78 1.09
N LEU A 157 -4.12 21.87 1.44
CA LEU A 157 -5.56 22.00 1.34
C LEU A 157 -5.89 23.30 0.60
N SER A 158 -6.78 23.21 -0.38
CA SER A 158 -7.31 24.39 -1.08
C SER A 158 -8.81 24.27 -1.30
N ALA A 159 -9.48 25.42 -1.32
CA ALA A 159 -10.88 25.53 -1.65
C ALA A 159 -11.04 26.51 -2.81
N ASN A 160 -11.65 26.07 -3.91
CA ASN A 160 -11.82 26.85 -5.13
C ASN A 160 -10.51 27.43 -5.70
N GLY A 161 -9.38 26.74 -5.49
CA GLY A 161 -8.04 27.16 -5.92
C GLY A 161 -7.26 27.99 -4.90
N ASP A 162 -7.92 28.51 -3.85
CA ASP A 162 -7.27 29.27 -2.79
C ASP A 162 -6.76 28.35 -1.69
N ALA A 163 -5.49 28.49 -1.32
CA ALA A 163 -4.90 27.73 -0.23
C ALA A 163 -5.56 28.10 1.12
N ILE A 164 -5.93 27.08 1.89
CA ILE A 164 -6.49 27.25 3.24
C ILE A 164 -5.67 26.48 4.26
N ALA A 165 -5.51 27.04 5.46
CA ALA A 165 -4.79 26.37 6.54
C ALA A 165 -5.59 25.13 6.99
N PRO A 166 -5.02 23.93 6.96
CA PRO A 166 -5.75 22.73 7.34
C PRO A 166 -5.95 22.68 8.86
N LEU A 167 -7.19 22.45 9.28
CA LEU A 167 -7.52 22.10 10.66
C LEU A 167 -7.77 20.60 10.73
N VAL A 168 -6.85 19.87 11.37
CA VAL A 168 -7.00 18.44 11.63
C VAL A 168 -7.61 18.25 13.01
N ASN A 169 -8.75 17.56 13.07
CA ASN A 169 -9.40 17.26 14.35
C ASN A 169 -8.69 16.11 15.09
N ALA A 170 -9.08 15.87 16.35
CA ALA A 170 -8.51 14.78 17.17
C ALA A 170 -8.74 13.37 16.57
N GLY A 171 -9.71 13.23 15.67
CA GLY A 171 -9.99 11.99 14.95
C GLY A 171 -9.10 11.76 13.72
N GLY A 172 -8.24 12.71 13.33
CA GLY A 172 -7.36 12.58 12.16
C GLY A 172 -8.01 12.99 10.84
N TYR A 173 -8.98 13.89 10.86
CA TYR A 173 -9.64 14.42 9.66
C TYR A 173 -9.38 15.90 9.49
N VAL A 174 -9.08 16.32 8.27
CA VAL A 174 -9.27 17.72 7.85
C VAL A 174 -10.77 17.98 7.83
N VAL A 175 -11.22 19.06 8.47
CA VAL A 175 -12.65 19.43 8.51
C VAL A 175 -12.84 20.84 7.97
N VAL A 176 -13.67 20.98 6.94
CA VAL A 176 -14.07 22.28 6.38
C VAL A 176 -15.57 22.44 6.51
N ASN A 177 -16.00 23.36 7.38
CA ASN A 177 -17.40 23.68 7.60
C ASN A 177 -17.75 25.02 6.94
N ARG A 178 -18.65 25.00 5.96
CA ARG A 178 -19.13 26.20 5.25
C ARG A 178 -20.49 25.97 4.62
N THR A 179 -21.13 27.03 4.15
CA THR A 179 -22.24 26.93 3.20
C THR A 179 -21.67 26.65 1.82
N TRP A 180 -21.80 25.41 1.36
CA TRP A 180 -21.29 24.97 0.06
C TRP A 180 -22.27 25.32 -1.07
N GLN A 181 -21.74 25.73 -2.21
CA GLN A 181 -22.51 26.01 -3.43
C GLN A 181 -22.21 24.97 -4.51
N PRO A 182 -23.16 24.67 -5.43
CA PRO A 182 -22.85 23.89 -6.61
C PRO A 182 -21.66 24.49 -7.40
N GLY A 183 -20.67 23.66 -7.72
CA GLY A 183 -19.43 24.05 -8.38
C GLY A 183 -18.26 24.29 -7.42
N ASP A 184 -18.52 24.43 -6.12
CA ASP A 184 -17.46 24.51 -5.12
C ASP A 184 -16.59 23.25 -5.14
N GLN A 185 -15.27 23.44 -5.01
CA GLN A 185 -14.30 22.36 -4.98
C GLN A 185 -13.41 22.48 -3.74
N LEU A 186 -13.20 21.35 -3.06
CA LEU A 186 -12.19 21.16 -2.03
C LEU A 186 -11.13 20.18 -2.54
N VAL A 187 -9.85 20.56 -2.45
CA VAL A 187 -8.73 19.71 -2.89
C VAL A 187 -7.80 19.48 -1.72
N LEU A 188 -7.59 18.20 -1.40
CA LEU A 188 -6.56 17.73 -0.48
C LEU A 188 -5.49 17.03 -1.31
N ASP A 189 -4.24 17.47 -1.19
CA ASP A 189 -3.12 16.92 -1.96
C ASP A 189 -2.04 16.38 -1.02
N PHE A 190 -1.87 15.06 -1.03
CA PHE A 190 -0.92 14.34 -0.18
C PHE A 190 0.44 14.19 -0.85
N ALA A 191 1.52 14.54 -0.15
CA ALA A 191 2.86 14.21 -0.61
C ALA A 191 3.05 12.68 -0.63
N MET A 192 3.21 12.11 -1.82
CA MET A 192 3.41 10.67 -2.05
C MET A 192 4.86 10.31 -2.35
N GLU A 193 5.77 10.72 -1.46
CA GLU A 193 7.18 10.32 -1.57
C GLU A 193 7.37 8.87 -1.11
N PRO A 194 8.19 8.07 -1.81
CA PRO A 194 8.58 6.76 -1.32
C PRO A 194 9.42 6.91 -0.04
N MET A 195 9.22 6.01 0.92
CA MET A 195 9.92 6.05 2.20
C MET A 195 10.29 4.66 2.69
N PHE A 196 11.34 4.61 3.50
CA PHE A 196 11.67 3.44 4.30
C PHE A 196 10.81 3.40 5.57
N VAL A 197 10.28 2.22 5.88
CA VAL A 197 9.53 1.95 7.10
C VAL A 197 10.36 1.01 7.98
N ALA A 198 10.72 1.48 9.16
CA ALA A 198 11.42 0.68 10.16
C ALA A 198 10.41 -0.16 10.97
N PRO A 199 10.74 -1.42 11.29
CA PRO A 199 9.92 -2.22 12.19
C PRO A 199 10.09 -1.74 13.63
N ASN A 200 9.08 -2.01 14.47
CA ASN A 200 9.28 -1.89 15.92
C ASN A 200 10.43 -2.82 16.34
N PRO A 201 11.38 -2.38 17.21
CA PRO A 201 12.55 -3.18 17.58
C PRO A 201 12.21 -4.49 18.31
N ARG A 202 10.97 -4.64 18.80
CA ARG A 202 10.48 -5.88 19.41
C ARG A 202 10.08 -6.96 18.39
N ILE A 203 10.03 -6.63 17.09
CA ILE A 203 9.75 -7.59 16.02
C ILE A 203 11.08 -8.24 15.60
N ASP A 204 11.44 -9.31 16.29
CA ASP A 204 12.71 -10.04 16.11
C ASP A 204 12.92 -10.57 14.68
N ALA A 205 11.86 -11.08 14.05
CA ALA A 205 11.90 -11.70 12.72
C ALA A 205 12.38 -10.78 11.59
N VAL A 206 12.34 -9.45 11.78
CA VAL A 206 12.73 -8.46 10.76
C VAL A 206 13.73 -7.44 11.30
N ARG A 207 14.45 -7.79 12.38
CA ARG A 207 15.50 -6.93 12.92
C ARG A 207 16.57 -6.66 11.86
N GLY A 208 17.03 -5.41 11.78
CA GLY A 208 18.00 -4.99 10.76
C GLY A 208 17.43 -4.90 9.34
N CYS A 209 16.12 -5.08 9.17
CA CYS A 209 15.45 -4.90 7.89
C CYS A 209 14.61 -3.61 7.88
N VAL A 210 14.30 -3.15 6.67
CA VAL A 210 13.33 -2.08 6.39
C VAL A 210 12.34 -2.58 5.33
N ALA A 211 11.19 -1.91 5.24
CA ALA A 211 10.26 -2.07 4.12
C ALA A 211 10.19 -0.76 3.33
N LEU A 212 9.74 -0.83 2.07
CA LEU A 212 9.43 0.34 1.26
C LEU A 212 7.93 0.59 1.23
N GLN A 213 7.54 1.85 1.32
CA GLN A 213 6.15 2.28 1.24
C GLN A 213 6.04 3.56 0.40
N ARG A 214 5.00 3.69 -0.42
CA ARG A 214 4.61 4.94 -1.06
C ARG A 214 3.09 5.07 -1.01
N GLY A 215 2.61 6.12 -0.36
CA GLY A 215 1.18 6.25 -0.07
C GLY A 215 0.69 5.03 0.73
N PRO A 216 -0.47 4.43 0.38
CA PRO A 216 -1.01 3.26 1.07
C PRO A 216 -0.33 1.93 0.66
N LEU A 217 0.56 1.96 -0.33
CA LEU A 217 1.14 0.76 -0.94
C LEU A 217 2.45 0.38 -0.25
N VAL A 218 2.51 -0.85 0.25
CA VAL A 218 3.74 -1.53 0.65
C VAL A 218 4.36 -2.13 -0.59
N TYR A 219 5.68 -2.06 -0.71
CA TYR A 219 6.42 -2.58 -1.86
C TYR A 219 7.19 -3.85 -1.50
N CYS A 220 7.50 -4.64 -2.53
CA CYS A 220 8.31 -5.84 -2.43
C CYS A 220 9.31 -5.91 -3.58
N PHE A 221 10.38 -6.65 -3.36
CA PHE A 221 11.37 -6.96 -4.39
C PHE A 221 11.07 -8.35 -4.94
N GLU A 222 10.97 -8.47 -6.26
CA GLU A 222 10.89 -9.77 -6.95
C GLU A 222 12.18 -10.02 -7.77
N SER A 223 12.62 -11.27 -7.86
CA SER A 223 13.82 -11.61 -8.65
C SER A 223 13.69 -11.29 -10.14
N HIS A 224 12.46 -11.24 -10.69
CA HIS A 224 12.19 -10.83 -12.07
C HIS A 224 12.69 -9.41 -12.40
N ASP A 225 12.72 -8.54 -11.39
CA ASP A 225 13.03 -7.13 -11.56
C ASP A 225 14.50 -6.81 -11.31
N GLN A 226 15.27 -7.77 -10.81
CA GLN A 226 16.66 -7.54 -10.44
C GLN A 226 17.59 -7.84 -11.60
N GLN A 227 18.71 -7.12 -11.64
CA GLN A 227 19.77 -7.37 -12.62
C GLN A 227 20.31 -8.81 -12.50
N ALA A 228 20.82 -9.35 -13.60
CA ALA A 228 21.39 -10.70 -13.61
C ALA A 228 22.48 -10.85 -12.51
N GLY A 229 22.38 -11.94 -11.74
CA GLY A 229 23.29 -12.23 -10.64
C GLY A 229 22.98 -11.49 -9.34
N VAL A 230 21.86 -10.78 -9.23
CA VAL A 230 21.35 -10.25 -7.96
C VAL A 230 20.47 -11.27 -7.26
N ASP A 231 20.90 -11.75 -6.09
CA ASP A 231 20.07 -12.57 -5.18
C ASP A 231 19.51 -11.70 -4.05
N LEU A 232 18.18 -11.72 -3.89
CA LEU A 232 17.47 -11.00 -2.82
C LEU A 232 17.79 -11.52 -1.40
N LEU A 233 18.42 -12.68 -1.28
CA LEU A 233 18.94 -13.20 0.00
C LEU A 233 20.21 -12.47 0.45
N ASP A 234 21.04 -12.02 -0.50
CA ASP A 234 22.32 -11.37 -0.25
C ASP A 234 22.32 -9.86 -0.52
N ALA A 235 21.21 -9.35 -1.06
CA ALA A 235 20.97 -7.92 -1.27
C ALA A 235 20.59 -7.20 0.04
N GLN A 236 21.09 -5.98 0.16
CA GLN A 236 20.78 -5.02 1.23
C GLN A 236 20.48 -3.65 0.59
N VAL A 237 19.62 -2.85 1.22
CA VAL A 237 19.35 -1.47 0.76
C VAL A 237 20.23 -0.47 1.48
N VAL A 238 20.64 0.58 0.76
CA VAL A 238 21.35 1.75 1.31
C VAL A 238 20.30 2.79 1.72
N THR A 239 20.08 2.97 3.02
CA THR A 239 19.00 3.84 3.55
C THR A 239 19.39 5.31 3.66
N THR A 240 20.67 5.65 3.43
CA THR A 240 21.16 7.04 3.35
C THR A 240 20.84 7.70 2.02
N GLU A 241 20.42 6.93 1.02
CA GLU A 241 20.00 7.43 -0.29
C GLU A 241 18.47 7.36 -0.40
N LEU A 242 17.85 8.42 -0.92
CA LEU A 242 16.40 8.50 -1.03
C LEU A 242 15.89 7.59 -2.15
N PRO A 243 14.87 6.76 -1.90
CA PRO A 243 14.24 5.98 -2.96
C PRO A 243 13.54 6.91 -3.97
N THR A 244 13.38 6.45 -5.21
CA THR A 244 12.70 7.20 -6.28
C THR A 244 11.58 6.39 -6.88
N ALA A 245 10.43 7.03 -7.14
CA ALA A 245 9.27 6.37 -7.70
C ALA A 245 9.09 6.73 -9.18
N ASN A 246 8.82 5.73 -10.03
CA ASN A 246 8.65 5.92 -11.47
C ASN A 246 7.40 5.19 -11.98
N PRO A 247 6.68 5.74 -12.98
CA PRO A 247 5.63 5.00 -13.68
C PRO A 247 6.19 3.76 -14.39
N TYR A 248 5.39 2.71 -14.44
CA TYR A 248 5.75 1.45 -15.09
C TYR A 248 4.53 0.79 -15.73
N ASP A 249 4.60 0.58 -17.04
CA ASP A 249 3.44 0.16 -17.84
C ASP A 249 3.06 -1.32 -17.66
N LEU A 250 3.98 -2.15 -17.14
CA LEU A 250 3.64 -3.55 -16.85
C LEU A 250 2.71 -3.65 -15.64
N LEU A 251 2.11 -4.84 -15.46
CA LEU A 251 1.27 -5.15 -14.30
C LEU A 251 0.03 -4.24 -14.19
N GLY A 252 -0.48 -3.75 -15.32
CA GLY A 252 -1.69 -2.93 -15.39
C GLY A 252 -1.45 -1.43 -15.14
N GLY A 253 -0.19 -0.96 -15.21
CA GLY A 253 0.17 0.41 -14.93
C GLY A 253 0.33 0.62 -13.42
N ILE A 254 1.57 0.52 -12.94
CA ILE A 254 1.93 0.68 -11.53
C ILE A 254 3.00 1.76 -11.37
N MET A 255 3.28 2.12 -10.12
CA MET A 255 4.50 2.85 -9.77
C MET A 255 5.53 1.85 -9.24
N THR A 256 6.78 1.93 -9.70
CA THR A 256 7.92 1.18 -9.12
C THR A 256 8.73 2.09 -8.22
N ILE A 257 9.51 1.49 -7.31
CA ILE A 257 10.50 2.20 -6.51
C ILE A 257 11.89 1.67 -6.84
N HIS A 258 12.79 2.57 -7.21
CA HIS A 258 14.22 2.30 -7.31
C HIS A 258 14.93 2.70 -6.03
N VAL A 259 15.85 1.86 -5.60
CA VAL A 259 16.66 2.09 -4.40
C VAL A 259 18.07 1.56 -4.62
N ALA A 260 19.06 2.33 -4.15
CA ALA A 260 20.44 1.89 -4.11
C ALA A 260 20.60 0.74 -3.12
N GLY A 261 21.41 -0.24 -3.50
CA GLY A 261 21.69 -1.42 -2.69
C GLY A 261 23.13 -1.87 -2.75
N ARG A 262 23.44 -2.85 -1.89
CA ARG A 262 24.68 -3.60 -1.93
C ARG A 262 24.35 -5.09 -1.94
N MET A 263 25.06 -5.85 -2.75
CA MET A 263 24.96 -7.30 -2.74
C MET A 263 26.25 -7.87 -2.18
N SER A 264 26.14 -8.78 -1.21
CA SER A 264 27.29 -9.52 -0.70
C SER A 264 27.67 -10.61 -1.70
N ASP A 265 28.95 -10.69 -2.07
CA ASP A 265 29.46 -11.78 -2.91
C ASP A 265 29.77 -12.97 -1.98
N ARG A 266 28.80 -13.88 -1.83
CA ARG A 266 28.96 -15.08 -0.98
C ARG A 266 29.12 -16.33 -1.84
N PRO A 267 30.29 -16.99 -1.82
CA PRO A 267 30.45 -18.25 -2.53
C PRO A 267 29.67 -19.38 -1.85
N ASN A 268 29.05 -20.26 -2.64
CA ASN A 268 28.30 -21.42 -2.12
C ASN A 268 29.16 -22.44 -1.35
N SER A 269 30.48 -22.29 -1.33
CA SER A 269 31.43 -23.16 -0.64
C SER A 269 31.69 -22.78 0.82
N GLU A 270 31.05 -21.72 1.33
CA GLU A 270 31.24 -21.30 2.73
C GLU A 270 30.62 -22.32 3.72
N PRO A 271 31.26 -22.54 4.89
CA PRO A 271 30.69 -23.40 5.92
C PRO A 271 29.41 -22.79 6.49
N LEU A 272 28.48 -23.65 6.91
CA LEU A 272 27.20 -23.22 7.50
C LEU A 272 27.37 -22.37 8.78
N TYR A 273 28.42 -22.67 9.56
CA TYR A 273 28.76 -21.96 10.79
C TYR A 273 30.28 -21.76 10.87
N ARG A 274 30.71 -20.62 11.42
CA ARG A 274 32.10 -20.32 11.78
C ARG A 274 32.15 -19.36 12.97
N PRO A 275 33.25 -19.31 13.73
CA PRO A 275 33.48 -18.26 14.74
C PRO A 275 33.34 -16.86 14.13
N LEU A 276 32.79 -15.91 14.90
CA LEU A 276 32.46 -14.56 14.40
C LEU A 276 33.73 -13.76 14.02
N ASP A 277 34.79 -13.95 14.78
CA ASP A 277 36.12 -13.36 14.58
C ASP A 277 36.85 -13.94 13.35
N GLU A 278 36.43 -15.10 12.87
CA GLU A 278 36.94 -15.73 11.65
C GLU A 278 36.09 -15.40 10.40
N ALA A 279 35.02 -14.61 10.55
CA ALA A 279 34.19 -14.19 9.43
C ALA A 279 34.89 -13.04 8.66
N PRO A 280 35.35 -13.26 7.41
CA PRO A 280 35.90 -12.17 6.62
C PRO A 280 34.81 -11.13 6.37
N PRO A 281 35.15 -9.83 6.30
CA PRO A 281 34.21 -8.83 5.85
C PRO A 281 33.72 -9.23 4.45
N ALA A 282 32.40 -9.37 4.30
CA ALA A 282 31.82 -9.77 3.02
C ALA A 282 32.15 -8.69 1.99
N ALA A 283 32.92 -9.06 0.96
CA ALA A 283 33.04 -8.23 -0.23
C ALA A 283 31.63 -7.96 -0.75
N SER A 284 31.35 -6.69 -1.06
CA SER A 284 30.05 -6.31 -1.58
C SER A 284 30.20 -5.34 -2.73
N ARG A 285 29.31 -5.47 -3.69
CA ARG A 285 29.24 -4.60 -4.87
C ARG A 285 27.96 -3.76 -4.84
N PRO A 286 27.98 -2.53 -5.38
CA PRO A 286 26.77 -1.75 -5.55
C PRO A 286 25.82 -2.46 -6.52
N VAL A 287 24.52 -2.34 -6.27
CA VAL A 287 23.44 -2.83 -7.12
C VAL A 287 22.28 -1.85 -7.09
N ASP A 288 21.55 -1.74 -8.19
CA ASP A 288 20.26 -1.07 -8.21
C ASP A 288 19.16 -2.10 -7.97
N LEU A 289 18.29 -1.82 -7.00
CA LEU A 289 17.17 -2.69 -6.67
C LEU A 289 15.87 -2.03 -7.10
N LEU A 290 15.02 -2.80 -7.79
CA LEU A 290 13.69 -2.37 -8.20
C LEU A 290 12.65 -3.08 -7.35
N ALA A 291 11.73 -2.31 -6.77
CA ALA A 291 10.59 -2.80 -6.02
C ALA A 291 9.28 -2.44 -6.72
N ILE A 292 8.30 -3.34 -6.61
CA ILE A 292 6.94 -3.17 -7.12
C ILE A 292 5.94 -3.19 -5.95
N PRO A 293 4.70 -2.69 -6.11
CA PRO A 293 3.67 -2.83 -5.09
C PRO A 293 3.45 -4.29 -4.72
N TYR A 294 3.39 -4.59 -3.43
CA TYR A 294 3.28 -5.95 -2.92
C TYR A 294 2.07 -6.68 -3.49
N PHE A 295 0.94 -6.01 -3.73
CA PHE A 295 -0.23 -6.68 -4.31
C PHE A 295 0.04 -7.26 -5.71
N ALA A 296 0.97 -6.68 -6.47
CA ALA A 296 1.25 -7.03 -7.86
C ALA A 296 2.25 -8.19 -8.01
N TRP A 297 2.89 -8.65 -6.93
CA TRP A 297 3.86 -9.75 -6.95
C TRP A 297 3.28 -11.04 -7.55
N GLY A 298 4.11 -11.94 -8.08
CA GLY A 298 3.71 -13.27 -8.53
C GLY A 298 2.83 -13.33 -9.78
N ASN A 299 2.58 -12.19 -10.45
CA ASN A 299 1.81 -12.10 -11.69
C ASN A 299 2.67 -12.35 -12.95
N ARG A 300 3.96 -12.60 -12.77
CA ARG A 300 4.93 -12.91 -13.84
C ARG A 300 5.60 -14.28 -13.63
N GLY A 301 4.98 -15.12 -12.80
CA GLY A 301 5.57 -16.31 -12.20
C GLY A 301 5.98 -16.06 -10.75
N MET A 302 5.84 -17.05 -9.88
CA MET A 302 6.25 -16.93 -8.48
C MET A 302 7.72 -17.35 -8.35
N GLN A 303 8.57 -16.37 -8.05
CA GLN A 303 9.99 -16.60 -7.75
C GLN A 303 10.32 -16.06 -6.34
N SER A 304 11.60 -15.78 -6.07
CA SER A 304 12.01 -15.15 -4.82
C SER A 304 11.37 -13.77 -4.72
N MET A 305 10.77 -13.50 -3.56
CA MET A 305 10.16 -12.22 -3.25
C MET A 305 10.40 -11.89 -1.78
N ARG A 306 10.59 -10.62 -1.44
CA ARG A 306 10.56 -10.16 -0.03
C ARG A 306 10.06 -8.74 0.10
N VAL A 307 9.33 -8.47 1.19
CA VAL A 307 8.92 -7.12 1.60
C VAL A 307 9.99 -6.50 2.51
N TRP A 308 10.36 -7.21 3.58
CA TRP A 308 11.39 -6.77 4.51
C TRP A 308 12.77 -7.12 3.95
N ILE A 309 13.58 -6.13 3.62
CA ILE A 309 14.94 -6.27 3.07
C ILE A 309 15.97 -5.76 4.09
N PRO A 310 17.13 -6.43 4.26
CA PRO A 310 18.16 -5.94 5.17
C PRO A 310 18.64 -4.57 4.71
N GLN A 311 18.95 -3.68 5.66
CA GLN A 311 19.63 -2.44 5.33
C GLN A 311 21.13 -2.59 5.57
N VAL A 312 21.93 -1.85 4.80
CA VAL A 312 23.36 -1.71 5.07
C VAL A 312 23.50 -1.07 6.45
N SER A 313 24.16 -1.78 7.36
CA SER A 313 24.43 -1.26 8.69
C SER A 313 25.47 -0.15 8.59
N ALA A 314 25.14 1.05 9.06
CA ALA A 314 26.14 2.07 9.34
C ALA A 314 26.94 1.60 10.56
N TRP A 315 28.09 0.98 10.32
CA TRP A 315 29.09 0.68 11.35
C TRP A 315 30.12 1.81 11.37
#